data_AF-A0A836BQD9-F1
#
_entry.id   AF-A0A836BQD9-F1
#
_cell.length_a   1.000
_cell.length_b   1.000
_cell.length_c   1.000
_cell.angle_alpha   90.00
_cell.angle_beta   90.00
_cell.angle_gamma   90.00
#
_symmetry.space_group_name_H-M   'P 1'
#
loop_
_entity.id
_entity.type
_entity.pdbx_description
1 polymer ?
#
loop_
_entity_poly.entity_id
_entity_poly.type
_entity_poly.pdbx_seq_one_letter_code
_entity_poly.pdbx_strand_id
1 'polypeptide(L)'
;MAKHLAPNDVAALRLVDKQTSHDFKEHTTIQLSEPVPPSLFAYWLRATSVDALSCDKRKELLYLTARTGIAENLALALAATGIVPDFALLRAAASSAQPQASDQLLDTLYPALSHAHKTWHDEALEVAARRGQWHLCGQLLVGHRGTSAWAAANGAIAAGHTALAEWLTTQALDRLYYWDLLWPWRDRRALRAHAPNNPHIAALCTGDLRALTDLEHRHVPCRPDVRADVAAMRAEHGLQEALRQLVAEGAVVDWARLVAGETLEALARCALEFVAAGDGGAQRARRWAKKGLPAPASAGTQGPAGRRLLDRSGGEWGHKGGRPPHRGSVEEARRRARAQQRHV
;
A
#
# COMPACT_ATOMS: atom_id res chain seq x y z
N MET A 1 -18.75 40.53 -22.71
CA MET A 1 -18.62 40.03 -21.32
C MET A 1 -17.96 38.66 -21.21
N ALA A 2 -17.94 37.82 -22.24
CA ALA A 2 -17.42 36.44 -22.13
C ALA A 2 -15.87 36.29 -22.08
N LYS A 3 -15.09 37.37 -22.21
CA LYS A 3 -13.61 37.34 -22.13
C LYS A 3 -13.05 37.11 -20.71
N HIS A 4 -13.91 37.18 -19.68
CA HIS A 4 -13.51 37.00 -18.27
C HIS A 4 -13.88 35.63 -17.71
N LEU A 5 -14.48 34.75 -18.53
CA LEU A 5 -14.89 33.42 -18.10
C LEU A 5 -13.70 32.48 -18.10
N ALA A 6 -13.69 31.53 -17.16
CA ALA A 6 -12.65 30.51 -17.11
C ALA A 6 -12.69 29.67 -18.40
N PRO A 7 -11.56 29.09 -18.84
CA PRO A 7 -11.49 28.35 -20.11
C PRO A 7 -12.56 27.25 -20.25
N ASN A 8 -12.94 26.61 -19.15
CA ASN A 8 -13.99 25.58 -19.12
C ASN A 8 -15.41 26.16 -19.30
N ASP A 9 -15.69 27.36 -18.80
CA ASP A 9 -17.00 28.01 -18.92
C ASP A 9 -17.26 28.47 -20.36
N VAL A 10 -16.20 28.90 -21.05
CA VAL A 10 -16.26 29.29 -22.47
C VAL A 10 -16.66 28.10 -23.35
N ALA A 11 -16.17 26.89 -23.02
CA ALA A 11 -16.54 25.68 -23.73
C ALA A 11 -18.03 25.31 -23.56
N ALA A 12 -18.58 25.51 -22.36
CA ALA A 12 -19.99 25.24 -22.09
C ALA A 12 -20.93 26.22 -22.83
N LEU A 13 -20.57 27.50 -22.91
CA LEU A 13 -21.35 28.52 -23.64
C LEU A 13 -21.44 28.24 -25.14
N ARG A 14 -20.41 27.62 -25.69
CA ARG A 14 -20.31 27.28 -27.12
C ARG A 14 -21.45 26.36 -27.61
N LEU A 15 -22.03 25.59 -26.69
CA LEU A 15 -23.16 24.69 -26.97
C LEU A 15 -24.53 25.38 -26.90
N VAL A 16 -24.60 26.59 -26.34
CA VAL A 16 -25.85 27.30 -26.06
C VAL A 16 -26.17 28.34 -27.14
N ASP A 17 -25.15 28.99 -27.73
CA ASP A 17 -25.36 30.05 -28.71
C ASP A 17 -24.42 29.94 -29.93
N LYS A 18 -25.01 30.09 -31.13
CA LYS A 18 -24.28 30.01 -32.41
C LYS A 18 -23.31 31.19 -32.60
N GLN A 19 -23.64 32.36 -32.05
CA GLN A 19 -22.82 33.55 -32.21
C GLN A 19 -21.53 33.41 -31.39
N THR A 20 -21.65 33.03 -30.11
CA THR A 20 -20.52 32.71 -29.23
C THR A 20 -19.68 31.55 -29.75
N SER A 21 -20.27 30.56 -30.41
CA SER A 21 -19.51 29.50 -31.09
C SER A 21 -18.53 30.03 -32.15
N HIS A 22 -18.91 31.11 -32.85
CA HIS A 22 -18.05 31.74 -33.83
C HIS A 22 -16.97 32.60 -33.18
N ASP A 23 -17.29 33.30 -32.09
CA ASP A 23 -16.36 34.18 -31.37
C ASP A 23 -15.26 33.40 -30.62
N PHE A 24 -15.53 32.14 -30.24
CA PHE A 24 -14.58 31.28 -29.51
C PHE A 24 -13.99 30.15 -30.36
N LYS A 25 -13.91 30.34 -31.68
CA LYS A 25 -13.36 29.33 -32.61
C LYS A 25 -11.90 28.97 -32.33
N GLU A 26 -11.12 29.91 -31.79
CA GLU A 26 -9.70 29.73 -31.44
C GLU A 26 -9.51 28.83 -30.20
N HIS A 27 -10.53 28.68 -29.37
CA HIS A 27 -10.55 27.74 -28.24
C HIS A 27 -11.20 26.42 -28.67
N THR A 28 -10.62 25.76 -29.68
CA THR A 28 -11.05 24.44 -30.16
C THR A 28 -10.53 23.30 -29.28
N THR A 29 -9.41 23.51 -28.61
CA THR A 29 -8.84 22.55 -27.67
C THR A 29 -9.19 23.01 -26.26
N ILE A 30 -10.19 22.37 -25.66
CA ILE A 30 -10.47 22.53 -24.24
C ILE A 30 -9.29 21.91 -23.51
N GLN A 31 -8.40 22.74 -22.96
CA GLN A 31 -7.47 22.22 -21.96
C GLN A 31 -8.29 21.91 -20.72
N LEU A 32 -8.58 20.62 -20.54
CA LEU A 32 -9.15 20.05 -19.31
C LEU A 32 -8.17 20.14 -18.13
N SER A 33 -7.36 21.19 -18.07
CA SER A 33 -6.42 21.44 -16.97
C SER A 33 -7.16 21.73 -15.67
N GLU A 34 -8.39 22.22 -15.78
CA GLU A 34 -9.28 22.45 -14.65
C GLU A 34 -10.39 21.41 -14.64
N PRO A 35 -10.71 20.87 -13.45
CA PRO A 35 -11.69 19.81 -13.36
C PRO A 35 -13.11 20.38 -13.46
N VAL A 36 -14.05 19.60 -14.01
CA VAL A 36 -15.39 20.07 -14.37
C VAL A 36 -16.16 20.54 -13.14
N PRO A 37 -16.74 21.77 -13.14
CA PRO A 37 -17.56 22.25 -12.04
C PRO A 37 -18.70 21.26 -11.70
N PRO A 38 -18.97 20.98 -10.41
CA PRO A 38 -19.96 19.98 -10.00
C PRO A 38 -21.38 20.22 -10.53
N SER A 39 -21.78 21.48 -10.68
CA SER A 39 -23.07 21.86 -11.28
C SER A 39 -23.17 21.44 -12.75
N LEU A 40 -22.10 21.62 -13.53
CA LEU A 40 -22.04 21.25 -14.94
C LEU A 40 -21.92 19.73 -15.10
N PHE A 41 -21.14 19.07 -14.24
CA PHE A 41 -21.05 17.61 -14.22
C PHE A 41 -22.42 16.97 -13.90
N ALA A 42 -23.16 17.50 -12.93
CA ALA A 42 -24.52 17.07 -12.62
C ALA A 42 -25.50 17.32 -13.78
N TYR A 43 -25.35 18.42 -14.51
CA TYR A 43 -26.12 18.65 -15.73
C TYR A 43 -25.81 17.59 -16.80
N TRP A 44 -24.52 17.32 -17.05
CA TRP A 44 -24.11 16.31 -18.02
C TRP A 44 -24.64 14.92 -17.66
N LEU A 45 -24.49 14.48 -16.40
CA LEU A 45 -25.02 13.19 -15.94
C LEU A 45 -26.53 13.05 -16.10
N ARG A 46 -27.30 14.14 -15.99
CA ARG A 46 -28.77 14.12 -16.22
C ARG A 46 -29.11 14.13 -17.70
N ALA A 47 -28.35 14.86 -18.51
CA ALA A 47 -28.57 14.98 -19.95
C ALA A 47 -28.16 13.71 -20.69
N THR A 48 -27.11 13.03 -20.23
CA THR A 48 -26.75 11.71 -20.71
C THR A 48 -27.59 10.67 -20.00
N SER A 49 -28.24 9.75 -20.72
CA SER A 49 -28.90 8.61 -20.08
C SER A 49 -27.82 7.66 -19.54
N VAL A 50 -27.34 7.90 -18.32
CA VAL A 50 -26.36 7.04 -17.63
C VAL A 50 -26.92 5.61 -17.51
N ASP A 51 -28.25 5.48 -17.38
CA ASP A 51 -28.95 4.20 -17.38
C ASP A 51 -28.85 3.42 -18.70
N ALA A 52 -28.65 4.12 -19.83
CA ALA A 52 -28.42 3.49 -21.13
C ALA A 52 -26.99 2.98 -21.30
N LEU A 53 -26.05 3.36 -20.41
CA LEU A 53 -24.68 2.87 -20.45
C LEU A 53 -24.60 1.44 -19.91
N SER A 54 -23.79 0.61 -20.56
CA SER A 54 -23.44 -0.71 -20.03
C SER A 54 -22.76 -0.60 -18.66
N CYS A 55 -22.81 -1.67 -17.87
CA CYS A 55 -22.14 -1.74 -16.57
C CYS A 55 -20.65 -1.34 -16.65
N ASP A 56 -19.94 -1.84 -17.67
CA ASP A 56 -18.51 -1.57 -17.85
C ASP A 56 -18.25 -0.08 -18.15
N LYS A 57 -19.11 0.56 -18.96
CA LYS A 57 -18.99 2.00 -19.26
C LYS A 57 -19.29 2.88 -18.06
N ARG A 58 -20.23 2.47 -17.20
CA ARG A 58 -20.50 3.16 -15.94
C ARG A 58 -19.33 3.03 -14.95
N LYS A 59 -18.67 1.86 -14.89
CA LYS A 59 -17.43 1.68 -14.11
C LYS A 59 -16.29 2.55 -14.64
N GLU A 60 -16.11 2.57 -15.96
CA GLU A 60 -15.09 3.40 -16.61
C GLU A 60 -15.32 4.90 -16.30
N LEU A 61 -16.55 5.38 -16.41
CA LEU A 61 -16.92 6.75 -16.02
C LEU A 61 -16.56 7.04 -14.55
N LEU A 62 -16.88 6.12 -13.64
CA LEU A 62 -16.53 6.25 -12.22
C LEU A 62 -15.03 6.32 -12.00
N TYR A 63 -14.24 5.44 -12.62
CA TYR A 63 -12.78 5.44 -12.46
C TYR A 63 -12.15 6.72 -13.02
N LEU A 64 -12.62 7.19 -14.17
CA LEU A 64 -12.18 8.47 -14.74
C LEU A 64 -12.52 9.63 -13.80
N THR A 65 -13.73 9.66 -13.26
CA THR A 65 -14.18 10.69 -12.32
C THR A 65 -13.36 10.67 -11.04
N ALA A 66 -13.09 9.49 -10.47
CA ALA A 66 -12.25 9.33 -9.30
C ALA A 66 -10.81 9.86 -9.52
N ARG A 67 -10.23 9.64 -10.71
CA ARG A 67 -8.89 10.15 -11.05
C ARG A 67 -8.82 11.66 -11.16
N THR A 68 -9.95 12.35 -11.36
CA THR A 68 -9.96 13.83 -11.33
C THR A 68 -9.69 14.36 -9.93
N GLY A 69 -10.03 13.58 -8.89
CA GLY A 69 -9.98 14.05 -7.51
C GLY A 69 -10.95 15.20 -7.25
N ILE A 70 -12.15 15.24 -7.85
CA ILE A 70 -13.25 16.06 -7.33
C ILE A 70 -14.22 15.12 -6.59
N ALA A 71 -14.29 15.24 -5.26
CA ALA A 71 -15.17 14.42 -4.44
C ALA A 71 -16.66 14.60 -4.78
N GLU A 72 -17.11 15.84 -5.02
CA GLU A 72 -18.50 16.14 -5.40
C GLU A 72 -18.90 15.46 -6.72
N ASN A 73 -18.03 15.48 -7.74
CA ASN A 73 -18.28 14.77 -8.99
C ASN A 73 -18.31 13.27 -8.79
N LEU A 74 -17.42 12.72 -7.96
CA LEU A 74 -17.42 11.29 -7.67
C LEU A 74 -18.72 10.87 -6.95
N ALA A 75 -19.20 11.66 -5.99
CA ALA A 75 -20.46 11.40 -5.29
C ALA A 75 -21.65 11.43 -6.27
N LEU A 76 -21.71 12.42 -7.16
CA LEU A 76 -22.71 12.50 -8.22
C LEU A 76 -22.65 11.30 -9.18
N ALA A 77 -21.45 10.89 -9.58
CA ALA A 77 -21.25 9.73 -10.45
C ALA A 77 -21.65 8.41 -9.76
N LEU A 78 -21.35 8.25 -8.48
CA LEU A 78 -21.75 7.07 -7.69
C LEU A 78 -23.27 6.97 -7.61
N ALA A 79 -23.94 8.08 -7.30
CA ALA A 79 -25.40 8.14 -7.25
C ALA A 79 -26.03 7.84 -8.62
N ALA A 80 -25.50 8.42 -9.70
CA ALA A 80 -26.03 8.25 -11.06
C ALA A 80 -25.79 6.85 -11.63
N THR A 81 -24.66 6.22 -11.31
CA THR A 81 -24.32 4.90 -11.86
C THR A 81 -24.90 3.73 -11.07
N GLY A 82 -25.20 3.92 -9.78
CA GLY A 82 -25.66 2.86 -8.88
C GLY A 82 -24.64 1.75 -8.67
N ILE A 83 -23.37 1.97 -9.00
CA ILE A 83 -22.30 0.98 -8.85
C ILE A 83 -21.76 1.05 -7.43
N VAL A 84 -21.64 -0.12 -6.80
CA VAL A 84 -20.95 -0.26 -5.51
C VAL A 84 -19.45 -0.02 -5.71
N PRO A 85 -18.84 0.89 -4.93
CA PRO A 85 -17.40 1.11 -4.94
C PRO A 85 -16.59 -0.18 -4.79
N ASP A 86 -15.56 -0.34 -5.63
CA ASP A 86 -14.59 -1.44 -5.54
C ASP A 86 -13.17 -0.91 -5.32
N PHE A 87 -12.22 -1.84 -5.19
CA PHE A 87 -10.81 -1.51 -4.97
C PHE A 87 -10.18 -0.73 -6.11
N ALA A 88 -10.62 -1.00 -7.35
CA ALA A 88 -10.11 -0.29 -8.51
C ALA A 88 -10.53 1.19 -8.45
N LEU A 89 -11.71 1.50 -7.93
CA LEU A 89 -12.17 2.87 -7.72
C LEU A 89 -11.33 3.63 -6.70
N LEU A 90 -11.03 3.02 -5.55
CA LEU A 90 -10.17 3.65 -4.55
C LEU A 90 -8.76 3.88 -5.09
N ARG A 91 -8.20 2.89 -5.79
CA ARG A 91 -6.88 3.01 -6.43
C ARG A 91 -6.85 4.15 -7.45
N ALA A 92 -7.92 4.28 -8.23
CA ALA A 92 -8.10 5.37 -9.19
C ALA A 92 -8.15 6.74 -8.47
N ALA A 93 -8.85 6.82 -7.34
CA ALA A 93 -8.91 8.02 -6.51
C ALA A 93 -7.56 8.40 -5.87
N ALA A 94 -6.86 7.43 -5.29
CA ALA A 94 -5.52 7.61 -4.73
C ALA A 94 -4.48 7.99 -5.80
N SER A 95 -4.78 7.74 -7.08
CA SER A 95 -3.95 8.16 -8.20
C SER A 95 -4.20 9.60 -8.67
N SER A 96 -5.17 10.31 -8.10
CA SER A 96 -5.48 11.69 -8.46
C SER A 96 -4.34 12.65 -8.07
N ALA A 97 -4.32 13.86 -8.63
CA ALA A 97 -3.30 14.87 -8.31
C ALA A 97 -3.77 15.90 -7.26
N GLN A 98 -4.99 15.75 -6.74
CA GLN A 98 -5.68 16.75 -5.92
C GLN A 98 -5.69 16.32 -4.44
N PRO A 99 -4.72 16.76 -3.62
CA PRO A 99 -4.58 16.30 -2.23
C PRO A 99 -5.73 16.75 -1.32
N GLN A 100 -6.40 17.86 -1.62
CA GLN A 100 -7.52 18.37 -0.82
C GLN A 100 -8.79 17.52 -0.95
N ALA A 101 -8.94 16.82 -2.08
CA ALA A 101 -10.09 15.96 -2.30
C ALA A 101 -9.97 14.61 -1.60
N SER A 102 -8.78 14.22 -1.17
CA SER A 102 -8.51 12.92 -0.53
C SER A 102 -9.47 12.62 0.63
N ASP A 103 -9.73 13.62 1.48
CA ASP A 103 -10.50 13.49 2.72
C ASP A 103 -11.96 13.18 2.42
N GLN A 104 -12.59 14.06 1.64
CA GLN A 104 -13.98 13.91 1.22
C GLN A 104 -14.18 12.65 0.37
N LEU A 105 -13.18 12.28 -0.43
CA LEU A 105 -13.24 11.11 -1.29
C LEU A 105 -13.12 9.83 -0.46
N LEU A 106 -12.25 9.79 0.56
CA LEU A 106 -12.23 8.70 1.54
C LEU A 106 -13.54 8.64 2.32
N ASP A 107 -14.07 9.75 2.83
CA ASP A 107 -15.37 9.75 3.53
C ASP A 107 -16.50 9.20 2.66
N THR A 108 -16.44 9.47 1.35
CA THR A 108 -17.41 8.95 0.37
C THR A 108 -17.23 7.44 0.11
N LEU A 109 -15.99 6.95 0.02
CA LEU A 109 -15.70 5.56 -0.33
C LEU A 109 -15.66 4.62 0.88
N TYR A 110 -15.29 5.12 2.05
CA TYR A 110 -15.00 4.32 3.25
C TYR A 110 -16.19 3.50 3.73
N PRO A 111 -17.44 4.02 3.79
CA PRO A 111 -18.60 3.22 4.18
C PRO A 111 -18.78 1.99 3.28
N ALA A 112 -18.59 2.16 1.97
CA ALA A 112 -18.73 1.08 0.99
C ALA A 112 -17.58 0.06 1.05
N LEU A 113 -16.38 0.50 1.46
CA LEU A 113 -15.17 -0.33 1.53
C LEU A 113 -14.92 -0.96 2.91
N SER A 114 -15.67 -0.54 3.93
CA SER A 114 -15.53 -1.03 5.31
C SER A 114 -15.70 -2.54 5.46
N HIS A 115 -16.38 -3.19 4.52
CA HIS A 115 -16.60 -4.64 4.50
C HIS A 115 -15.56 -5.39 3.65
N ALA A 116 -14.64 -4.65 3.03
CA ALA A 116 -13.75 -5.17 2.03
C ALA A 116 -12.38 -5.56 2.64
N HIS A 117 -11.76 -6.59 2.07
CA HIS A 117 -10.63 -7.35 2.61
C HIS A 117 -9.34 -6.54 2.92
N LYS A 118 -8.64 -6.79 4.04
CA LYS A 118 -7.41 -6.08 4.52
C LYS A 118 -6.42 -5.62 3.43
N THR A 119 -6.25 -6.42 2.38
CA THR A 119 -5.33 -6.19 1.26
C THR A 119 -5.53 -4.88 0.49
N TRP A 120 -6.72 -4.27 0.52
CA TRP A 120 -6.95 -3.03 -0.25
C TRP A 120 -6.31 -1.80 0.38
N HIS A 121 -6.24 -1.73 1.71
CA HIS A 121 -5.58 -0.62 2.39
C HIS A 121 -4.10 -0.58 2.01
N ASP A 122 -3.48 -1.76 1.88
CA ASP A 122 -2.08 -1.91 1.49
C ASP A 122 -1.83 -1.32 0.09
N GLU A 123 -2.61 -1.73 -0.91
CA GLU A 123 -2.48 -1.23 -2.28
C GLU A 123 -2.77 0.27 -2.39
N ALA A 124 -3.82 0.76 -1.71
CA ALA A 124 -4.20 2.16 -1.75
C ALA A 124 -3.11 3.04 -1.12
N LEU A 125 -2.54 2.60 0.01
CA LEU A 125 -1.46 3.30 0.68
C LEU A 125 -0.20 3.35 -0.18
N GLU A 126 0.15 2.24 -0.85
CA GLU A 126 1.29 2.21 -1.77
C GLU A 126 1.11 3.18 -2.95
N VAL A 127 -0.07 3.20 -3.56
CA VAL A 127 -0.38 4.11 -4.67
C VAL A 127 -0.34 5.57 -4.22
N ALA A 128 -0.92 5.89 -3.07
CA ALA A 128 -0.87 7.23 -2.49
C ALA A 128 0.58 7.66 -2.23
N ALA A 129 1.41 6.75 -1.71
CA ALA A 129 2.81 7.02 -1.41
C ALA A 129 3.66 7.24 -2.68
N ARG A 130 3.46 6.43 -3.72
CA ARG A 130 4.08 6.64 -5.04
C ARG A 130 3.69 7.96 -5.69
N ARG A 131 2.57 8.57 -5.29
CA ARG A 131 2.10 9.88 -5.77
C ARG A 131 2.52 11.03 -4.87
N GLY A 132 3.18 10.76 -3.75
CA GLY A 132 3.59 11.80 -2.81
C GLY A 132 2.43 12.37 -2.00
N GLN A 133 1.29 11.67 -1.91
CA GLN A 133 0.11 12.15 -1.21
C GLN A 133 0.23 11.94 0.30
N TRP A 134 0.97 12.84 0.96
CA TRP A 134 1.25 12.76 2.40
C TRP A 134 0.01 12.61 3.27
N HIS A 135 -0.99 13.46 3.05
CA HIS A 135 -2.20 13.50 3.87
C HIS A 135 -3.06 12.23 3.72
N LEU A 136 -3.23 11.75 2.48
CA LEU A 136 -3.92 10.49 2.21
C LEU A 136 -3.20 9.31 2.86
N CYS A 137 -1.86 9.28 2.80
CA CYS A 137 -1.08 8.27 3.50
C CYS A 137 -1.32 8.30 5.01
N GLY A 138 -1.36 9.50 5.60
CA GLY A 138 -1.78 9.75 6.99
C GLY A 138 -3.09 9.07 7.36
N GLN A 139 -4.13 9.33 6.57
CA GLN A 139 -5.48 8.82 6.83
C GLN A 139 -5.58 7.30 6.65
N LEU A 140 -5.05 6.79 5.54
CA LEU A 140 -5.00 5.35 5.28
C LEU A 140 -4.22 4.61 6.38
N LEU A 141 -3.22 5.27 6.96
CA LEU A 141 -2.49 4.74 8.11
C LEU A 141 -3.32 4.79 9.41
N VAL A 142 -4.09 5.84 9.73
CA VAL A 142 -4.87 5.89 10.99
C VAL A 142 -5.80 4.68 11.17
N GLY A 143 -6.39 4.18 10.09
CA GLY A 143 -7.25 2.99 10.11
C GLY A 143 -6.51 1.65 10.10
N HIS A 144 -5.19 1.65 9.87
CA HIS A 144 -4.47 0.42 9.51
C HIS A 144 -3.35 0.02 10.48
N ARG A 145 -3.46 -1.20 11.02
CA ARG A 145 -2.46 -1.88 11.86
C ARG A 145 -1.51 -2.82 11.09
N GLY A 146 -1.30 -2.59 9.79
CA GLY A 146 -0.63 -3.54 8.89
C GLY A 146 0.82 -3.21 8.54
N THR A 147 1.47 -4.18 7.89
CA THR A 147 2.83 -4.10 7.33
C THR A 147 2.95 -3.20 6.09
N SER A 148 1.85 -2.61 5.62
CA SER A 148 1.81 -1.81 4.39
C SER A 148 2.54 -0.49 4.44
N ALA A 149 2.83 0.04 5.63
CA ALA A 149 3.66 1.23 5.74
C ALA A 149 5.02 1.05 5.05
N TRP A 150 5.57 -0.17 5.04
CA TRP A 150 6.81 -0.50 4.33
C TRP A 150 6.67 -0.52 2.80
N ALA A 151 5.63 -1.20 2.29
CA ALA A 151 5.36 -1.21 0.84
C ALA A 151 5.16 0.22 0.33
N ALA A 152 4.46 1.03 1.11
CA ALA A 152 4.25 2.45 0.84
C ALA A 152 5.55 3.26 0.89
N ALA A 153 6.41 3.05 1.89
CA ALA A 153 7.71 3.71 1.96
C ALA A 153 8.55 3.41 0.70
N ASN A 154 8.62 2.14 0.28
CA ASN A 154 9.30 1.74 -0.95
C ASN A 154 8.68 2.42 -2.20
N GLY A 155 7.35 2.50 -2.26
CA GLY A 155 6.64 3.23 -3.30
C GLY A 155 7.03 4.72 -3.36
N ALA A 156 7.09 5.39 -2.21
CA ALA A 156 7.52 6.78 -2.12
C ALA A 156 8.99 6.96 -2.53
N ILE A 157 9.89 6.06 -2.12
CA ILE A 157 11.31 6.07 -2.54
C ILE A 157 11.43 5.94 -4.06
N ALA A 158 10.74 4.96 -4.65
CA ALA A 158 10.79 4.70 -6.08
C ALA A 158 10.29 5.91 -6.92
N ALA A 159 9.39 6.71 -6.36
CA ALA A 159 8.87 7.93 -6.98
C ALA A 159 9.67 9.21 -6.62
N GLY A 160 10.70 9.11 -5.78
CA GLY A 160 11.52 10.25 -5.37
C GLY A 160 10.92 11.13 -4.26
N HIS A 161 9.89 10.65 -3.56
CA HIS A 161 9.26 11.36 -2.44
C HIS A 161 9.97 11.06 -1.11
N THR A 162 11.22 11.50 -0.97
CA THR A 162 12.12 11.14 0.15
C THR A 162 11.57 11.49 1.53
N ALA A 163 11.03 12.70 1.72
CA ALA A 163 10.45 13.10 3.00
C ALA A 163 9.24 12.21 3.39
N LEU A 164 8.40 11.84 2.42
CA LEU A 164 7.25 10.97 2.66
C LEU A 164 7.72 9.55 2.98
N ALA A 165 8.74 9.05 2.27
CA ALA A 165 9.34 7.75 2.55
C ALA A 165 9.92 7.67 3.96
N GLU A 166 10.64 8.71 4.40
CA GLU A 166 11.18 8.81 5.75
C GLU A 166 10.06 8.77 6.80
N TRP A 167 9.02 9.59 6.62
CA TRP A 167 7.87 9.58 7.51
C TRP A 167 7.15 8.24 7.53
N LEU A 168 6.89 7.62 6.37
CA LEU A 168 6.28 6.29 6.26
C LEU A 168 7.13 5.21 6.93
N THR A 169 8.46 5.30 6.83
CA THR A 169 9.40 4.39 7.48
C THR A 169 9.31 4.55 9.00
N THR A 170 9.28 5.77 9.52
CA THR A 170 9.07 6.04 10.95
C THR A 170 7.72 5.50 11.42
N GLN A 171 6.65 5.74 10.66
CA GLN A 171 5.33 5.15 10.95
C GLN A 171 5.38 3.62 10.93
N ALA A 172 6.10 3.02 9.98
CA ALA A 172 6.27 1.57 9.89
C ALA A 172 7.03 1.02 11.09
N LEU A 173 8.08 1.70 11.57
CA LEU A 173 8.86 1.33 12.75
C LEU A 173 8.06 1.49 14.04
N ASP A 174 7.28 2.56 14.17
CA ASP A 174 6.42 2.78 15.35
C ASP A 174 5.25 1.79 15.41
N ARG A 175 4.79 1.32 14.25
CA ARG A 175 3.68 0.36 14.12
C ARG A 175 4.13 -1.06 13.98
N LEU A 176 5.42 -1.30 13.77
CA LEU A 176 6.11 -2.54 14.07
C LEU A 176 6.10 -2.76 15.59
N TYR A 177 4.90 -2.89 16.15
CA TYR A 177 4.68 -3.93 17.13
C TYR A 177 4.95 -5.24 16.41
N TYR A 178 6.18 -5.72 16.57
CA TYR A 178 6.86 -6.81 15.84
C TYR A 178 6.17 -8.20 15.87
N TRP A 179 5.10 -8.24 16.63
CA TRP A 179 4.10 -9.28 16.79
C TRP A 179 3.71 -10.11 15.57
N ASP A 180 3.70 -9.55 14.36
CA ASP A 180 3.22 -10.26 13.17
C ASP A 180 4.34 -10.76 12.24
N LEU A 181 5.58 -10.25 12.36
CA LEU A 181 6.70 -10.58 11.45
C LEU A 181 7.74 -11.52 12.05
N LEU A 182 8.05 -11.43 13.36
CA LEU A 182 9.01 -12.33 14.02
C LEU A 182 8.39 -13.35 14.97
N TRP A 183 7.14 -13.13 15.42
CA TRP A 183 6.41 -14.09 16.24
C TRP A 183 5.55 -15.16 15.53
N PRO A 184 5.74 -15.52 14.23
CA PRO A 184 5.08 -16.72 13.68
C PRO A 184 5.52 -18.05 14.34
N TRP A 185 6.65 -18.07 15.05
CA TRP A 185 7.30 -19.33 15.49
C TRP A 185 6.88 -19.82 16.89
N ARG A 186 6.14 -19.03 17.68
CA ARG A 186 5.57 -19.48 18.96
C ARG A 186 4.09 -19.13 19.05
N ASP A 187 3.29 -20.17 19.25
CA ASP A 187 1.82 -20.11 19.31
C ASP A 187 1.35 -19.05 20.32
N ARG A 188 0.91 -17.90 19.79
CA ARG A 188 0.43 -16.74 20.59
C ARG A 188 -0.69 -17.11 21.53
N ARG A 189 -1.49 -18.13 21.20
CA ARG A 189 -2.53 -18.62 22.09
C ARG A 189 -1.94 -19.25 23.34
N ALA A 190 -0.83 -19.98 23.22
CA ALA A 190 -0.17 -20.62 24.35
C ALA A 190 0.41 -19.59 25.33
N LEU A 191 1.07 -18.52 24.84
CA LEU A 191 1.60 -17.46 25.70
C LEU A 191 0.48 -16.65 26.38
N ARG A 192 -0.59 -16.31 25.66
CA ARG A 192 -1.74 -15.60 26.24
C ARG A 192 -2.45 -16.40 27.32
N ALA A 193 -2.51 -17.73 27.18
CA ALA A 193 -3.07 -18.59 28.22
C ALA A 193 -2.29 -18.53 29.55
N HIS A 194 -1.02 -18.13 29.52
CA HIS A 194 -0.15 -18.00 30.69
C HIS A 194 0.04 -16.57 31.18
N ALA A 195 -0.41 -15.56 30.42
CA ALA A 195 -0.30 -14.13 30.75
C ALA A 195 -0.87 -13.71 32.12
N PRO A 196 -2.05 -14.20 32.59
CA PRO A 196 -2.61 -13.71 33.86
C PRO A 196 -1.78 -14.09 35.09
N ASN A 197 -0.90 -15.09 34.99
CA ASN A 197 -0.13 -15.60 36.12
C ASN A 197 1.36 -15.22 36.06
N ASN A 198 1.80 -14.47 35.04
CA ASN A 198 3.20 -14.07 34.91
C ASN A 198 3.31 -12.63 34.35
N PRO A 199 3.72 -11.65 35.17
CA PRO A 199 3.80 -10.26 34.74
C PRO A 199 4.82 -10.03 33.62
N HIS A 200 5.84 -10.90 33.48
CA HIS A 200 6.76 -10.84 32.35
C HIS A 200 6.08 -11.23 31.04
N ILE A 201 5.17 -12.22 31.06
CA ILE A 201 4.41 -12.61 29.87
C ILE A 201 3.40 -11.53 29.51
N ALA A 202 2.78 -10.89 30.50
CA ALA A 202 1.90 -9.75 30.26
C ALA A 202 2.65 -8.56 29.63
N ALA A 203 3.78 -8.16 30.21
CA ALA A 203 4.63 -7.08 29.70
C ALA A 203 5.24 -7.42 28.33
N LEU A 204 5.64 -8.68 28.12
CA LEU A 204 6.01 -9.21 26.80
C LEU A 204 4.86 -9.03 25.84
N CYS A 205 3.65 -9.55 26.11
CA CYS A 205 2.47 -9.48 25.24
C CYS A 205 2.04 -8.06 24.88
N THR A 206 2.34 -7.07 25.73
CA THR A 206 2.07 -5.66 25.46
C THR A 206 3.23 -4.93 24.83
N GLY A 207 4.41 -5.55 24.68
CA GLY A 207 5.62 -4.91 24.17
C GLY A 207 6.18 -3.81 25.10
N ASP A 208 5.87 -3.86 26.40
CA ASP A 208 6.25 -2.82 27.34
C ASP A 208 7.64 -3.09 27.96
N LEU A 209 8.70 -2.56 27.32
CA LEU A 209 10.07 -2.68 27.81
C LEU A 209 10.30 -1.98 29.16
N ARG A 210 9.51 -0.95 29.50
CA ARG A 210 9.62 -0.29 30.81
C ARG A 210 9.11 -1.19 31.91
N ALA A 211 7.94 -1.81 31.70
CA ALA A 211 7.41 -2.79 32.63
C ALA A 211 8.36 -3.99 32.82
N LEU A 212 8.99 -4.51 31.75
CA LEU A 212 10.00 -5.57 31.87
C LEU A 212 11.24 -5.12 32.66
N THR A 213 11.69 -3.89 32.46
CA THR A 213 12.84 -3.33 33.18
C THR A 213 12.51 -3.13 34.65
N ASP A 214 11.31 -2.65 34.98
CA ASP A 214 10.83 -2.49 36.36
C ASP A 214 10.70 -3.85 37.09
N LEU A 215 10.23 -4.89 36.40
CA LEU A 215 10.13 -6.24 36.97
C LEU A 215 11.50 -6.80 37.34
N GLU A 216 12.53 -6.56 36.53
CA GLU A 216 13.90 -6.95 36.85
C GLU A 216 14.50 -6.15 38.01
N HIS A 217 14.27 -4.84 38.06
CA HIS A 217 14.72 -4.00 39.18
C HIS A 217 14.09 -4.42 40.50
N ARG A 218 12.85 -4.92 40.47
CA ARG A 218 12.15 -5.49 41.63
C ARG A 218 12.55 -6.94 41.91
N HIS A 219 13.51 -7.49 41.17
CA HIS A 219 13.97 -8.88 41.27
C HIS A 219 12.84 -9.92 41.17
N VAL A 220 11.80 -9.65 40.38
CA VAL A 220 10.73 -10.63 40.15
C VAL A 220 11.30 -11.79 39.35
N PRO A 221 11.18 -13.05 39.82
CA PRO A 221 11.79 -14.19 39.14
C PRO A 221 11.18 -14.37 37.74
N CYS A 222 12.04 -14.35 36.73
CA CYS A 222 11.69 -14.60 35.34
C CYS A 222 11.94 -16.08 35.02
N ARG A 223 10.97 -16.75 34.41
CA ARG A 223 11.16 -18.15 33.98
C ARG A 223 12.20 -18.22 32.85
N PRO A 224 13.03 -19.27 32.77
CA PRO A 224 14.09 -19.37 31.76
C PRO A 224 13.60 -19.28 30.31
N ASP A 225 12.44 -19.88 30.04
CA ASP A 225 11.76 -19.86 28.74
C ASP A 225 11.31 -18.45 28.33
N VAL A 226 10.91 -17.64 29.30
CA VAL A 226 10.49 -16.23 29.14
C VAL A 226 11.70 -15.29 29.08
N ARG A 227 12.81 -15.63 29.75
CA ARG A 227 14.03 -14.81 29.78
C ARG A 227 14.69 -14.71 28.41
N ALA A 228 14.69 -15.79 27.63
CA ALA A 228 15.16 -15.78 26.25
C ALA A 228 14.30 -14.85 25.38
N ASP A 229 12.99 -14.88 25.57
CA ASP A 229 12.04 -14.01 24.88
C ASP A 229 12.23 -12.53 25.26
N VAL A 230 12.47 -12.22 26.54
CA VAL A 230 12.80 -10.85 27.02
C VAL A 230 14.14 -10.37 26.44
N ALA A 231 15.16 -11.23 26.38
CA ALA A 231 16.46 -10.88 25.80
C ALA A 231 16.34 -10.60 24.29
N ALA A 232 15.56 -11.41 23.57
CA ALA A 232 15.27 -11.19 22.16
C ALA A 232 14.56 -9.84 21.93
N MET A 233 13.51 -9.54 22.71
CA MET A 233 12.78 -8.28 22.66
C MET A 233 13.68 -7.06 22.97
N ARG A 234 14.68 -7.20 23.85
CA ARG A 234 15.65 -6.14 24.13
C ARG A 234 16.66 -5.91 23.02
N ALA A 235 17.24 -6.98 22.48
CA ALA A 235 18.13 -6.89 21.32
C ALA A 235 17.40 -6.26 20.13
N GLU A 236 16.11 -6.56 19.98
CA GLU A 236 15.22 -6.01 18.98
C GLU A 236 14.88 -4.53 19.21
N HIS A 237 14.59 -4.10 20.45
CA HIS A 237 14.43 -2.66 20.73
C HIS A 237 15.75 -1.92 20.44
N GLY A 238 16.90 -2.49 20.78
CA GLY A 238 18.20 -1.93 20.44
C GLY A 238 18.39 -1.80 18.92
N LEU A 239 17.95 -2.79 18.14
CA LEU A 239 17.96 -2.74 16.68
C LEU A 239 17.03 -1.65 16.13
N GLN A 240 15.81 -1.52 16.66
CA GLN A 240 14.89 -0.46 16.26
C GLN A 240 15.48 0.93 16.50
N GLU A 241 16.08 1.14 17.68
CA GLU A 241 16.69 2.42 18.02
C GLU A 241 17.89 2.74 17.13
N ALA A 242 18.70 1.74 16.84
CA ALA A 242 19.80 1.90 15.90
C ALA A 242 19.32 2.16 14.46
N LEU A 243 18.25 1.51 14.00
CA LEU A 243 17.64 1.78 12.69
C LEU A 243 17.04 3.20 12.63
N ARG A 244 16.34 3.63 13.69
CA ARG A 244 15.86 5.02 13.81
C ARG A 244 17.01 6.02 13.75
N GLN A 245 18.10 5.74 14.46
CA GLN A 245 19.27 6.60 14.45
C GLN A 245 19.95 6.65 13.08
N LEU A 246 20.08 5.51 12.39
CA LEU A 246 20.59 5.46 11.02
C LEU A 246 19.73 6.29 10.06
N VAL A 247 18.40 6.19 10.17
CA VAL A 247 17.46 7.01 9.38
C VAL A 247 17.64 8.49 9.70
N ALA A 248 17.68 8.86 10.99
CA ALA A 248 17.88 10.24 11.43
C ALA A 248 19.21 10.85 10.96
N GLU A 249 20.25 10.03 10.81
CA GLU A 249 21.55 10.45 10.27
C GLU A 249 21.60 10.49 8.74
N GLY A 250 20.48 10.21 8.05
CA GLY A 250 20.36 10.20 6.60
C GLY A 250 21.04 9.01 5.93
N ALA A 251 21.25 7.90 6.65
CA ALA A 251 21.79 6.68 6.06
C ALA A 251 20.76 6.08 5.08
N VAL A 252 21.20 5.82 3.84
CA VAL A 252 20.40 5.09 2.87
C VAL A 252 20.43 3.62 3.24
N VAL A 253 19.39 3.16 3.93
CA VAL A 253 19.20 1.74 4.21
C VAL A 253 18.54 1.09 2.98
N ASP A 254 19.14 0.01 2.48
CA ASP A 254 18.57 -0.80 1.39
C ASP A 254 17.45 -1.68 1.96
N TRP A 255 16.28 -1.08 2.13
CA TRP A 255 15.12 -1.68 2.78
C TRP A 255 14.56 -2.91 2.04
N ALA A 256 14.75 -2.98 0.71
CA ALA A 256 14.34 -4.15 -0.08
C ALA A 256 15.07 -5.42 0.36
N ARG A 257 16.36 -5.30 0.70
CA ARG A 257 17.16 -6.41 1.24
C ARG A 257 16.88 -6.70 2.72
N LEU A 258 16.40 -5.73 3.49
CA LEU A 258 15.93 -5.94 4.86
C LEU A 258 14.65 -6.76 4.89
N VAL A 259 13.67 -6.41 4.05
CA VAL A 259 12.39 -7.13 3.95
C VAL A 259 12.58 -8.54 3.40
N ALA A 260 13.57 -8.77 2.53
CA ALA A 260 13.91 -10.11 2.02
C ALA A 260 14.58 -11.03 3.07
N GLY A 261 14.83 -10.56 4.29
CA GLY A 261 15.45 -11.35 5.37
C GLY A 261 16.97 -11.55 5.23
N GLU A 262 17.58 -11.14 4.10
CA GLU A 262 19.01 -11.29 3.84
C GLU A 262 19.91 -10.43 4.72
N THR A 263 19.36 -9.39 5.37
CA THR A 263 20.16 -8.37 6.06
C THR A 263 19.74 -8.12 7.51
N LEU A 264 18.76 -8.80 8.10
CA LEU A 264 18.43 -8.55 9.52
C LEU A 264 19.64 -8.81 10.44
N GLU A 265 20.41 -9.87 10.19
CA GLU A 265 21.66 -10.12 10.91
C GLU A 265 22.78 -9.14 10.56
N ALA A 266 22.90 -8.73 9.29
CA ALA A 266 23.95 -7.82 8.83
C ALA A 266 23.69 -6.36 9.26
N LEU A 267 22.43 -5.93 9.25
CA LEU A 267 21.95 -4.65 9.76
C LEU A 267 21.91 -4.65 11.28
N ALA A 268 21.56 -5.76 11.95
CA ALA A 268 21.75 -5.88 13.40
C ALA A 268 23.21 -5.80 13.79
N ARG A 269 24.11 -6.45 13.04
CA ARG A 269 25.56 -6.33 13.23
C ARG A 269 26.05 -4.91 12.98
N CYS A 270 25.61 -4.24 11.91
CA CYS A 270 25.97 -2.85 11.62
C CYS A 270 25.43 -1.89 12.69
N ALA A 271 24.18 -2.05 13.11
CA ALA A 271 23.54 -1.30 14.19
C ALA A 271 24.29 -1.48 15.51
N LEU A 272 24.61 -2.71 15.89
CA LEU A 272 25.35 -3.04 17.11
C LEU A 272 26.79 -2.53 17.05
N GLU A 273 27.47 -2.62 15.90
CA GLU A 273 28.81 -2.06 15.69
C GLU A 273 28.80 -0.52 15.73
N PHE A 274 27.72 0.10 15.25
CA PHE A 274 27.52 1.55 15.29
C PHE A 274 27.31 2.05 16.72
N VAL A 275 26.40 1.40 17.48
CA VAL A 275 26.14 1.68 18.89
C VAL A 275 27.37 1.42 19.75
N ALA A 276 28.12 0.35 19.49
CA ALA A 276 29.36 0.03 20.20
C ALA A 276 30.52 1.00 19.88
N ALA A 277 30.46 1.73 18.76
CA ALA A 277 31.52 2.62 18.31
C ALA A 277 31.45 4.05 18.86
N GLY A 278 30.37 4.44 19.55
CA GLY A 278 30.17 5.80 20.08
C GLY A 278 30.31 6.89 19.00
N ASP A 279 30.82 8.07 19.36
CA ASP A 279 30.97 9.25 18.47
C ASP A 279 31.76 8.98 17.17
N GLY A 280 32.49 7.86 17.08
CA GLY A 280 33.21 7.43 15.86
C GLY A 280 32.37 6.61 14.87
N GLY A 281 31.11 6.30 15.17
CA GLY A 281 30.23 5.45 14.34
C GLY A 281 29.90 6.08 12.99
N ALA A 282 29.49 7.35 12.98
CA ALA A 282 29.06 8.06 11.77
C ALA A 282 30.15 8.13 10.68
N GLN A 283 31.42 8.26 11.08
CA GLN A 283 32.54 8.34 10.13
C GLN A 283 32.90 6.98 9.53
N ARG A 284 32.69 5.88 10.28
CA ARG A 284 32.88 4.51 9.80
C ARG A 284 31.75 4.08 8.86
N ALA A 285 30.50 4.38 9.20
CA ALA A 285 29.35 4.15 8.32
C ALA A 285 29.50 4.89 6.97
N ARG A 286 29.94 6.16 6.98
CA ARG A 286 30.22 6.94 5.76
C ARG A 286 31.37 6.38 4.92
N ARG A 287 32.43 5.84 5.54
CA ARG A 287 33.53 5.16 4.80
C ARG A 287 33.06 3.85 4.17
N TRP A 288 32.10 3.19 4.79
CA TRP A 288 31.57 1.91 4.34
C TRP A 288 30.59 2.08 3.16
N ALA A 289 29.65 3.03 3.28
CA ALA A 289 28.76 3.43 2.18
C ALA A 289 29.53 3.87 0.92
N LYS A 290 30.72 4.48 1.08
CA LYS A 290 31.61 4.86 -0.03
C LYS A 290 32.36 3.69 -0.66
N LYS A 291 32.57 2.57 0.03
CA LYS A 291 33.40 1.47 -0.48
C LYS A 291 32.63 0.46 -1.33
N GLY A 292 31.30 0.38 -1.22
CA GLY A 292 30.50 -0.65 -1.87
C GLY A 292 30.83 -2.05 -1.32
N LEU A 293 29.82 -2.91 -1.22
CA LEU A 293 29.99 -4.27 -0.69
C LEU A 293 30.87 -5.13 -1.62
N PRO A 294 31.90 -5.84 -1.13
CA PRO A 294 32.45 -6.97 -1.87
C PRO A 294 31.41 -8.09 -1.91
N ALA A 295 31.28 -8.75 -3.07
CA ALA A 295 30.47 -9.96 -3.21
C ALA A 295 30.92 -11.03 -2.19
N PRO A 296 30.01 -11.85 -1.65
CA PRO A 296 30.38 -12.88 -0.70
C PRO A 296 31.41 -13.82 -1.34
N ALA A 297 32.53 -14.00 -0.65
CA ALA A 297 33.54 -14.98 -1.03
C ALA A 297 32.88 -16.36 -1.03
N SER A 298 32.75 -16.96 -2.21
CA SER A 298 32.37 -18.35 -2.36
C SER A 298 33.40 -19.21 -1.62
N ALA A 299 32.94 -19.89 -0.58
CA ALA A 299 33.75 -20.85 0.13
C ALA A 299 34.05 -22.05 -0.77
N GLY A 300 35.32 -22.23 -1.10
CA GLY A 300 35.95 -23.54 -1.25
C GLY A 300 35.82 -24.27 -2.60
N THR A 301 36.82 -24.08 -3.45
CA THR A 301 37.25 -25.10 -4.44
C THR A 301 38.33 -26.00 -3.83
N GLN A 302 38.01 -27.29 -3.65
CA GLN A 302 38.88 -28.49 -3.82
C GLN A 302 37.91 -29.65 -4.12
N GLY A 303 38.00 -30.50 -5.15
CA GLY A 303 39.02 -30.82 -6.14
C GLY A 303 38.42 -31.64 -7.32
N PRO A 304 39.24 -32.31 -8.15
CA PRO A 304 38.94 -32.51 -9.58
C PRO A 304 38.53 -33.94 -9.99
N ALA A 305 37.58 -34.03 -10.93
CA ALA A 305 37.39 -35.07 -11.96
C ALA A 305 36.17 -34.61 -12.79
N GLY A 306 36.13 -34.52 -14.12
CA GLY A 306 36.75 -35.36 -15.13
C GLY A 306 35.65 -36.06 -15.93
N ARG A 307 35.33 -35.51 -17.13
CA ARG A 307 34.66 -36.11 -18.31
C ARG A 307 33.22 -35.68 -18.67
N ARG A 308 33.18 -34.90 -19.77
CA ARG A 308 32.35 -34.98 -21.00
C ARG A 308 31.21 -36.00 -21.03
N LEU A 309 30.02 -35.57 -21.50
CA LEU A 309 29.36 -36.06 -22.74
C LEU A 309 28.03 -35.32 -23.01
N LEU A 310 27.91 -34.80 -24.24
CA LEU A 310 26.73 -34.58 -25.13
C LEU A 310 25.46 -33.90 -24.56
N ASP A 311 25.03 -32.76 -25.09
CA ASP A 311 24.31 -32.60 -26.37
C ASP A 311 23.06 -33.49 -26.49
N ARG A 312 21.88 -32.93 -26.21
CA ARG A 312 20.73 -33.00 -27.11
C ARG A 312 19.46 -32.32 -26.57
N SER A 313 18.77 -31.74 -27.54
CA SER A 313 17.32 -31.60 -27.69
C SER A 313 16.55 -30.62 -26.79
N GLY A 314 16.00 -29.61 -27.46
CA GLY A 314 14.85 -28.86 -26.97
C GLY A 314 13.59 -29.71 -26.93
N GLY A 315 12.64 -29.22 -26.14
CA GLY A 315 11.30 -29.77 -26.01
C GLY A 315 10.30 -28.63 -25.90
N GLU A 316 9.50 -28.50 -26.94
CA GLU A 316 8.34 -27.64 -27.10
C GLU A 316 7.32 -27.88 -25.96
N TRP A 317 6.79 -26.79 -25.40
CA TRP A 317 5.67 -26.87 -24.47
C TRP A 317 4.35 -26.85 -25.27
N GLY A 318 3.78 -28.04 -25.43
CA GLY A 318 2.49 -28.25 -26.07
C GLY A 318 1.32 -27.69 -25.26
N HIS A 319 0.50 -26.87 -25.92
CA HIS A 319 -0.83 -26.47 -25.48
C HIS A 319 -1.74 -27.70 -25.34
N LYS A 320 -2.18 -28.01 -24.11
CA LYS A 320 -3.31 -28.92 -23.88
C LYS A 320 -4.62 -28.18 -24.15
N GLY A 321 -5.28 -28.55 -25.25
CA GLY A 321 -6.64 -28.12 -25.58
C GLY A 321 -7.67 -28.71 -24.62
N GLY A 322 -8.35 -27.84 -23.86
CA GLY A 322 -9.57 -28.17 -23.16
C GLY A 322 -10.76 -28.14 -24.12
N ARG A 323 -11.54 -29.23 -24.16
CA ARG A 323 -12.81 -29.30 -24.90
C ARG A 323 -13.82 -28.29 -24.33
N PRO A 324 -14.60 -27.57 -25.17
CA PRO A 324 -15.68 -26.73 -24.69
C PRO A 324 -16.86 -27.58 -24.19
N PRO A 325 -17.60 -27.13 -23.15
CA PRO A 325 -18.76 -27.86 -22.66
C PRO A 325 -19.94 -27.77 -23.65
N HIS A 326 -20.70 -28.87 -23.71
CA HIS A 326 -21.90 -29.03 -24.52
C HIS A 326 -22.94 -27.93 -24.23
N ARG A 327 -23.46 -27.31 -25.30
CA ARG A 327 -24.53 -26.28 -25.28
C ARG A 327 -25.80 -26.66 -24.50
N GLY A 328 -26.04 -27.95 -24.23
CA GLY A 328 -27.23 -28.41 -23.48
C GLY A 328 -27.26 -27.99 -22.01
N SER A 329 -26.09 -27.80 -21.36
CA SER A 329 -26.02 -27.54 -19.91
C SER A 329 -26.50 -26.13 -19.51
N VAL A 330 -26.34 -25.14 -20.40
CA VAL A 330 -26.67 -23.74 -20.10
C VAL A 330 -28.17 -23.47 -20.25
N GLU A 331 -28.83 -24.12 -21.21
CA GLU A 331 -30.27 -23.99 -21.46
C GLU A 331 -31.08 -24.59 -20.30
N GLU A 332 -30.59 -25.70 -19.74
CA GLU A 332 -31.24 -26.43 -18.64
C GLU A 332 -31.11 -25.68 -17.30
N ALA A 333 -29.95 -25.04 -17.05
CA ALA A 333 -29.76 -24.14 -15.92
C ALA A 333 -30.69 -22.91 -15.99
N ARG A 334 -30.90 -22.35 -17.20
CA ARG A 334 -31.84 -21.23 -17.42
C ARG A 334 -33.30 -21.62 -17.22
N ARG A 335 -33.69 -22.84 -17.57
CA ARG A 335 -35.05 -23.35 -17.29
C ARG A 335 -35.31 -23.51 -15.79
N ARG A 336 -34.34 -24.02 -15.03
CA ARG A 336 -34.48 -24.18 -13.57
C ARG A 336 -34.60 -22.84 -12.83
N ALA A 337 -33.81 -21.84 -13.24
CA ALA A 337 -33.90 -20.49 -12.66
C ALA A 337 -35.27 -19.82 -12.91
N ARG A 338 -35.87 -20.01 -14.10
CA ARG A 338 -37.20 -19.47 -14.43
C ARG A 338 -38.34 -20.17 -13.70
N ALA A 339 -38.18 -21.44 -13.33
CA ALA A 339 -39.17 -22.17 -12.55
C ALA A 339 -39.20 -21.70 -11.08
N GLN A 340 -38.05 -21.30 -10.51
CA GLN A 340 -37.96 -20.79 -9.14
C GLN A 340 -38.54 -19.38 -8.96
N GLN A 341 -38.61 -18.57 -10.03
CA GLN A 341 -39.18 -17.22 -9.98
C GLN A 341 -40.71 -17.17 -10.08
N ARG A 342 -41.40 -18.31 -10.24
CA ARG A 342 -42.87 -18.36 -10.37
C ARG A 342 -43.61 -18.72 -9.07
N HIS A 343 -42.89 -18.89 -7.97
CA HIS A 343 -43.45 -19.27 -6.66
C HIS A 343 -43.15 -18.27 -5.53
N VAL A 344 -42.93 -17.01 -5.87
CA VAL A 344 -42.91 -15.87 -4.94
C VAL A 344 -43.91 -14.85 -5.46
#